data_AF-K8X6I2-F1
#
_entry.id   AF-K8X6I2-F1
#
_cell.length_a   1.000
_cell.length_b   1.000
_cell.length_c   1.000
_cell.angle_alpha   90.00
_cell.angle_beta   90.00
_cell.angle_gamma   90.00
#
_symmetry.space_group_name_H-M   'P 1'
#
loop_
_entity.id
_entity.type
_entity.pdbx_description
1 polymer ?
#
loop_
_entity_poly.entity_id
_entity_poly.type
_entity_poly.pdbx_seq_one_letter_code
_entity_poly.pdbx_strand_id
1 'polypeptide(L)'
;MKRSRGVPMIRASRGNPQSAAITRLALAYARLWGARITFDAEFGIFVCSRMRGGYARGGTTIGGAFLTGRDPARALVRHEAVHAGQWAAYGWTFALRYLFEELRHRGSRNRFEIAAGLADGGYRES
;
A
#
# COMPACT_ATOMS: atom_id res chain seq x y z
N MET A 1 13.77 -25.34 -9.06
CA MET A 1 13.82 -24.38 -7.94
C MET A 1 12.46 -23.68 -7.79
N LYS A 2 11.57 -24.17 -6.91
CA LYS A 2 10.23 -23.62 -6.70
C LYS A 2 10.36 -22.28 -5.95
N ARG A 3 10.36 -21.16 -6.68
CA ARG A 3 10.41 -19.81 -6.08
C ARG A 3 9.30 -19.69 -5.03
N SER A 4 9.70 -19.45 -3.79
CA SER A 4 8.86 -19.28 -2.59
C SER A 4 7.91 -18.09 -2.73
N ARG A 5 6.91 -18.17 -3.61
CA ARG A 5 5.87 -17.13 -3.76
C ARG A 5 5.03 -16.94 -2.50
N GLY A 6 5.07 -17.89 -1.56
CA GLY A 6 4.35 -17.84 -0.29
C GLY A 6 4.93 -16.83 0.71
N VAL A 7 6.26 -16.74 0.85
CA VAL A 7 6.90 -15.89 1.87
C VAL A 7 6.65 -14.38 1.62
N PRO A 8 6.78 -13.85 0.39
CA PRO A 8 6.46 -12.46 0.10
C PRO A 8 4.99 -12.12 0.35
N MET A 9 4.09 -13.04 0.00
CA MET A 9 2.65 -12.83 0.18
C MET A 9 2.28 -12.84 1.67
N ILE A 10 2.81 -13.76 2.46
CA ILE A 10 2.56 -13.81 3.92
C ILE A 10 3.05 -12.53 4.58
N ARG A 11 4.23 -12.02 4.20
CA ARG A 11 4.77 -10.77 4.73
C ARG A 11 3.96 -9.54 4.31
N ALA A 12 3.59 -9.44 3.03
CA ALA A 12 2.72 -8.38 2.51
C ALA A 12 1.33 -8.35 3.16
N SER A 13 0.79 -9.54 3.44
CA SER A 13 -0.54 -9.67 4.02
C SER A 13 -0.53 -9.67 5.54
N ARG A 14 0.66 -9.57 6.17
CA ARG A 14 0.90 -9.76 7.61
C ARG A 14 0.23 -11.02 8.17
N GLY A 15 0.19 -12.09 7.37
CA GLY A 15 -0.47 -13.36 7.71
C GLY A 15 -1.99 -13.38 7.60
N ASN A 16 -2.65 -12.28 7.23
CA ASN A 16 -4.10 -12.23 7.10
C ASN A 16 -4.56 -12.75 5.70
N PRO A 17 -5.42 -13.78 5.63
CA PRO A 17 -5.88 -14.35 4.36
C PRO A 17 -6.74 -13.39 3.52
N GLN A 18 -7.53 -12.51 4.14
CA GLN A 18 -8.31 -11.49 3.41
C GLN A 18 -7.37 -10.47 2.77
N SER A 19 -6.37 -9.99 3.52
CA SER A 19 -5.34 -9.10 2.99
C SER A 19 -4.56 -9.76 1.85
N ALA A 20 -4.29 -11.06 1.93
CA ALA A 20 -3.64 -11.81 0.86
C ALA A 20 -4.49 -11.86 -0.42
N ALA A 21 -5.79 -12.08 -0.30
CA ALA A 21 -6.70 -12.06 -1.45
C ALA A 21 -6.72 -10.67 -2.10
N ILE A 22 -6.86 -9.60 -1.30
CA ILE A 22 -6.86 -8.21 -1.77
C ILE A 22 -5.53 -7.87 -2.46
N THR A 23 -4.41 -8.26 -1.84
CA THR A 23 -3.06 -8.06 -2.39
C THR A 23 -2.91 -8.73 -3.75
N ARG A 24 -3.43 -9.96 -3.92
CA ARG A 24 -3.38 -10.67 -5.20
C ARG A 24 -4.20 -9.97 -6.28
N LEU A 25 -5.39 -9.45 -5.93
CA LEU A 25 -6.21 -8.67 -6.87
C LEU A 25 -5.50 -7.38 -7.27
N ALA A 26 -4.92 -6.67 -6.31
CA ALA A 26 -4.14 -5.46 -6.55
C ALA A 26 -2.93 -5.72 -7.46
N LEU A 27 -2.21 -6.82 -7.25
CA LEU A 27 -1.09 -7.23 -8.11
C LEU A 27 -1.54 -7.61 -9.53
N ALA A 28 -2.68 -8.28 -9.67
CA ALA A 28 -3.26 -8.62 -10.97
C ALA A 28 -3.67 -7.35 -11.72
N TYR A 29 -4.34 -6.42 -11.03
CA TYR A 29 -4.68 -5.11 -11.57
C TYR A 29 -3.43 -4.33 -11.99
N ALA A 30 -2.42 -4.24 -11.13
CA ALA A 30 -1.15 -3.60 -11.45
C ALA A 30 -0.49 -4.19 -12.71
N ARG A 31 -0.51 -5.53 -12.88
CA ARG A 31 -0.02 -6.19 -14.10
C ARG A 31 -0.78 -5.75 -15.35
N LEU A 32 -2.11 -5.64 -15.28
CA LEU A 32 -2.94 -5.19 -16.42
C LEU A 32 -2.55 -3.77 -16.85
N TRP A 33 -2.15 -2.92 -15.90
CA TRP A 33 -1.66 -1.56 -16.16
C TRP A 33 -0.17 -1.46 -16.52
N GLY A 34 0.51 -2.60 -16.70
CA GLY A 34 1.92 -2.66 -17.08
C GLY A 34 2.90 -2.37 -15.93
N ALA A 35 2.48 -2.53 -14.67
CA ALA A 35 3.33 -2.26 -13.52
C ALA A 35 4.55 -3.19 -13.47
N ARG A 36 5.68 -2.62 -13.07
CA ARG A 36 6.83 -3.34 -12.57
C ARG A 36 6.61 -3.69 -11.10
N ILE A 37 6.39 -4.97 -10.82
CA ILE A 37 6.17 -5.45 -9.46
C ILE A 37 7.50 -5.86 -8.85
N THR A 38 7.88 -5.17 -7.79
CA THR A 38 9.03 -5.48 -6.94
C THR A 38 8.53 -5.79 -5.53
N PHE A 39 9.16 -6.73 -4.83
CA PHE A 39 8.84 -6.98 -3.43
C PHE A 39 9.90 -6.34 -2.56
N ASP A 40 9.48 -5.45 -1.66
CA ASP A 40 10.35 -4.85 -0.67
C ASP A 40 10.40 -5.75 0.57
N ALA A 41 11.57 -6.36 0.80
CA ALA A 41 11.78 -7.29 1.90
C ALA A 41 12.07 -6.60 3.24
N GLU A 42 12.35 -5.30 3.25
CA GLU A 42 12.59 -4.52 4.46
C GLU A 42 11.26 -4.20 5.14
N PHE A 43 10.33 -3.63 4.38
CA PHE A 43 9.01 -3.25 4.88
C PHE A 43 7.94 -4.33 4.66
N GLY A 44 8.25 -5.34 3.85
CA GLY A 44 7.36 -6.46 3.55
C GLY A 44 6.14 -6.01 2.76
N ILE A 45 6.33 -5.24 1.69
CA ILE A 45 5.25 -4.71 0.83
C ILE A 45 5.60 -4.94 -0.65
N PHE A 46 4.60 -5.14 -1.51
CA PHE A 46 4.82 -5.14 -2.96
C PHE A 46 4.75 -3.72 -3.50
N VAL A 47 5.80 -3.29 -4.19
CA VAL A 47 5.85 -2.01 -4.89
C VAL A 47 5.59 -2.26 -6.38
N CYS A 48 4.44 -1.81 -6.85
CA CYS A 48 4.01 -1.85 -8.24
C CYS A 48 4.30 -0.48 -8.88
N SER A 49 5.52 -0.29 -9.38
CA SER A 49 5.94 0.96 -10.02
C SER A 49 5.67 0.98 -11.53
N ARG A 50 5.80 2.14 -12.18
CA ARG A 50 5.60 2.32 -13.63
C ARG A 50 4.21 1.96 -14.17
N MET A 51 3.19 2.04 -13.32
CA MET A 51 1.81 1.95 -13.81
C MET A 51 1.48 3.10 -14.77
N ARG A 52 0.79 2.80 -15.87
CA ARG A 52 0.30 3.82 -16.82
C ARG A 52 -0.88 4.63 -16.28
N GLY A 53 -1.53 4.16 -15.21
CA GLY A 53 -2.72 4.74 -14.60
C GLY A 53 -3.31 3.81 -13.53
N GLY A 54 -4.51 4.10 -13.05
CA GLY A 54 -5.23 3.22 -12.10
C GLY A 54 -4.82 3.39 -10.63
N TYR A 55 -4.14 4.49 -10.27
CA TYR A 55 -3.79 4.86 -8.90
C TYR A 55 -4.17 6.33 -8.65
N ALA A 56 -4.42 6.70 -7.40
CA ALA A 56 -4.80 8.07 -7.02
C ALA A 56 -3.57 8.95 -6.73
N ARG A 57 -3.68 10.27 -6.97
CA ARG A 57 -2.72 11.37 -6.64
C ARG A 57 -1.25 11.09 -6.98
N GLY A 58 -0.55 10.30 -6.16
CA GLY A 58 0.86 9.94 -6.32
C GLY A 58 1.17 8.44 -6.12
N GLY A 59 0.15 7.66 -5.75
CA GLY A 59 0.23 6.24 -5.45
C GLY A 59 -0.94 5.81 -4.55
N THR A 60 -1.23 4.52 -4.49
CA THR A 60 -2.31 3.99 -3.66
C THR A 60 -1.93 2.62 -3.13
N THR A 61 -2.00 2.43 -1.81
CA THR A 61 -1.86 1.10 -1.21
C THR A 61 -3.21 0.38 -1.15
N ILE A 62 -3.24 -0.83 -1.71
CA ILE A 62 -4.37 -1.75 -1.69
C ILE A 62 -3.88 -3.09 -1.15
N GLY A 63 -4.34 -3.46 0.06
CA GLY A 63 -3.79 -4.62 0.75
C GLY A 63 -2.32 -4.40 1.09
N GLY A 64 -1.48 -5.38 0.76
CA GLY A 64 -0.02 -5.30 0.84
C GLY A 64 0.66 -4.90 -0.47
N ALA A 65 -0.04 -4.25 -1.39
CA ALA A 65 0.51 -3.78 -2.65
C ALA A 65 0.36 -2.26 -2.79
N PHE A 66 1.47 -1.58 -3.05
CA PHE A 66 1.53 -0.16 -3.33
C PHE A 66 1.59 0.08 -4.85
N LEU A 67 0.56 0.73 -5.40
CA LEU A 67 0.39 1.02 -6.81
C LEU A 67 0.86 2.44 -7.11
N THR A 68 1.85 2.61 -7.98
CA THR A 68 2.36 3.93 -8.35
C THR A 68 2.91 3.97 -9.78
N GLY A 69 2.85 5.14 -10.41
CA GLY A 69 3.38 5.35 -11.77
C GLY A 69 4.87 5.66 -11.82
N ARG A 70 5.49 6.00 -10.69
CA ARG A 70 6.91 6.38 -10.60
C ARG A 70 7.64 5.51 -9.60
N ASP A 71 8.96 5.60 -9.59
CA ASP A 71 9.75 4.92 -8.55
C ASP A 71 9.62 5.72 -7.24
N PRO A 72 9.06 5.13 -6.18
CA PRO A 72 8.83 5.84 -4.94
C PRO A 72 10.11 5.97 -4.12
N ALA A 73 10.26 7.09 -3.42
CA ALA A 73 11.31 7.23 -2.41
C ALA A 73 11.10 6.23 -1.27
N ARG A 74 12.19 5.80 -0.62
CA ARG A 74 12.14 4.82 0.48
C ARG A 74 11.30 5.29 1.66
N ALA A 75 11.28 6.60 1.92
CA ALA A 75 10.35 7.22 2.87
C ALA A 75 8.90 6.89 2.49
N LEU A 76 8.48 7.18 1.25
CA LEU A 76 7.13 6.86 0.81
C LEU A 76 6.80 5.35 0.91
N VAL A 77 7.76 4.46 0.63
CA VAL A 77 7.55 3.01 0.80
C VAL A 77 7.30 2.64 2.26
N ARG A 78 7.98 3.28 3.20
CA ARG A 78 7.77 3.07 4.64
C ARG A 78 6.39 3.56 5.08
N HIS A 79 5.95 4.73 4.61
CA HIS A 79 4.59 5.25 4.84
C HIS A 79 3.52 4.26 4.35
N GLU A 80 3.65 3.81 3.10
CA GLU A 80 2.71 2.87 2.49
C GLU A 80 2.73 1.49 3.14
N ALA A 81 3.87 1.08 3.73
CA ALA A 81 3.95 -0.16 4.50
C ALA A 81 3.13 -0.14 5.78
N VAL A 82 2.94 1.05 6.39
CA VAL A 82 2.02 1.21 7.51
C VAL A 82 0.58 1.04 7.05
N HIS A 83 0.21 1.62 5.90
CA HIS A 83 -1.11 1.39 5.28
C HIS A 83 -1.33 -0.08 4.95
N ALA A 84 -0.32 -0.80 4.46
CA ALA A 84 -0.41 -2.24 4.26
C ALA A 84 -0.69 -3.00 5.57
N GLY A 85 -0.08 -2.57 6.68
CA GLY A 85 -0.41 -3.07 8.02
C GLY A 85 -1.87 -2.79 8.42
N GLN A 86 -2.37 -1.59 8.15
CA GLN A 86 -3.75 -1.21 8.41
C GLN A 86 -4.74 -2.01 7.55
N TRP A 87 -4.43 -2.25 6.28
CA TRP A 87 -5.17 -3.18 5.42
C TRP A 87 -5.16 -4.61 5.96
N ALA A 88 -4.05 -5.08 6.53
CA ALA A 88 -4.00 -6.39 7.15
C ALA A 88 -4.80 -6.48 8.46
N ALA A 89 -4.92 -5.38 9.21
CA ALA A 89 -5.70 -5.31 10.43
C ALA A 89 -7.21 -5.17 10.17
N TYR A 90 -7.60 -4.32 9.23
CA TYR A 90 -9.00 -3.96 8.97
C TYR A 90 -9.58 -4.59 7.69
N GLY A 91 -8.76 -5.23 6.86
CA GLY A 91 -9.19 -5.82 5.59
C GLY A 91 -9.80 -4.79 4.64
N TRP A 92 -10.82 -5.20 3.89
CA TRP A 92 -11.56 -4.34 2.96
C TRP A 92 -12.26 -3.16 3.63
N THR A 93 -12.60 -3.28 4.93
CA THR A 93 -13.24 -2.19 5.67
C THR A 93 -12.31 -1.00 5.89
N PHE A 94 -11.00 -1.20 5.73
CA PHE A 94 -10.01 -0.12 5.77
C PHE A 94 -10.33 0.97 4.75
N ALA A 95 -10.67 0.61 3.51
CA ALA A 95 -10.97 1.60 2.46
C ALA A 95 -12.16 2.50 2.85
N LEU A 96 -13.20 1.92 3.45
CA LEU A 96 -14.35 2.67 3.94
C LEU A 96 -14.01 3.54 5.14
N ARG A 97 -13.24 3.01 6.10
CA ARG A 97 -12.78 3.74 7.29
C ARG A 97 -11.88 4.90 6.90
N TYR A 98 -10.94 4.67 5.99
CA TYR A 98 -10.04 5.69 5.45
C TYR A 98 -10.85 6.78 4.77
N LEU A 99 -11.78 6.43 3.87
CA LEU A 99 -12.61 7.41 3.18
C LEU A 99 -13.46 8.23 4.17
N PHE A 100 -14.04 7.59 5.18
CA PHE A 100 -14.84 8.27 6.19
C PHE A 100 -14.00 9.19 7.08
N GLU A 101 -12.81 8.75 7.49
CA GLU A 101 -11.85 9.59 8.20
C GLU A 101 -11.35 10.73 7.34
N GLU A 102 -10.96 10.50 6.09
CA GLU A 102 -10.54 11.53 5.14
C GLU A 102 -11.65 12.57 4.90
N LEU A 103 -12.92 12.14 4.86
CA LEU A 103 -14.06 13.06 4.73
C LEU A 103 -14.27 13.92 5.99
N ARG A 104 -13.98 13.39 7.18
CA ARG A 104 -14.14 14.11 8.46
C ARG A 104 -12.91 14.93 8.84
N HIS A 105 -11.73 14.39 8.57
CA HIS A 105 -10.42 14.86 8.97
C HIS A 105 -9.48 14.71 7.76
N ARG A 106 -9.50 15.71 6.88
CA ARG A 106 -8.70 15.69 5.64
C ARG A 106 -7.20 15.73 5.91
N GLY A 107 -6.44 14.94 5.17
CA GLY A 107 -4.98 15.00 5.07
C GLY A 107 -4.28 14.80 6.41
N SER A 108 -3.50 15.80 6.83
CA SER A 108 -2.70 15.75 8.07
C SER A 108 -3.50 15.56 9.37
N ARG A 109 -4.84 15.63 9.32
CA ARG A 109 -5.72 15.33 10.46
C ARG A 109 -6.23 13.88 10.48
N ASN A 110 -6.08 13.13 9.39
CA ASN A 110 -6.50 11.75 9.29
C ASN A 110 -5.62 10.88 10.19
N ARG A 111 -6.21 10.14 11.13
CA ARG A 111 -5.42 9.36 12.10
C ARG A 111 -4.63 8.25 11.42
N PHE A 112 -5.12 7.77 10.26
CA PHE A 112 -4.39 6.78 9.47
C PHE A 112 -3.15 7.38 8.80
N GLU A 113 -3.20 8.61 8.33
CA GLU A 113 -2.04 9.32 7.75
C GLU A 113 -1.04 9.77 8.84
N ILE A 114 -1.55 10.16 10.03
CA ILE A 114 -0.71 10.42 11.20
C ILE A 114 0.04 9.16 11.63
N ALA A 115 -0.67 8.02 11.73
CA ALA A 115 -0.06 6.74 12.08
C ALA A 115 0.95 6.25 11.04
N ALA A 116 0.74 6.56 9.76
CA ALA A 116 1.67 6.25 8.68
C ALA A 116 2.88 7.21 8.62
N GLY A 117 2.86 8.30 9.40
CA GLY A 117 3.93 9.28 9.47
C GLY A 117 3.80 10.34 8.38
N LEU A 118 3.34 11.52 8.79
CA LEU A 118 3.07 12.66 7.90
C LEU A 118 4.29 13.08 7.06
N ALA A 119 5.46 13.19 7.70
CA ALA A 119 6.71 13.56 7.01
C ALA A 119 7.11 12.57 5.92
N ASP A 120 6.84 11.29 6.16
CA ASP A 120 7.18 10.16 5.28
C ASP A 120 6.21 10.08 4.09
N GLY A 121 4.96 10.54 4.29
CA GLY A 121 3.92 10.72 3.26
C GLY A 121 4.02 12.04 2.47
N GLY A 122 5.02 12.88 2.78
CA GLY A 122 5.25 14.15 2.09
C GLY A 122 4.51 15.37 2.65
N TYR A 123 3.86 15.24 3.80
CA TYR A 123 3.33 16.39 4.56
C TYR A 123 4.50 17.02 5.33
N ARG A 124 4.96 18.19 4.88
CA ARG A 124 5.87 19.01 5.67
C ARG A 124 5.05 19.69 6.76
N GLU A 125 5.47 19.56 8.01
CA GLU A 125 5.07 20.48 9.07
C GLU A 125 5.57 21.87 8.65
N SER A 126 4.67 22.70 8.11
CA SER A 126 4.92 24.12 7.86
C SER A 126 4.36 24.93 9.03
#